data_AF-A0A5E8EYJ6-F1
#
_entry.id   AF-A0A5E8EYJ6-F1
#
_cell.length_a   1.000
_cell.length_b   1.000
_cell.length_c   1.000
_cell.angle_alpha   90.00
_cell.angle_beta   90.00
_cell.angle_gamma   90.00
#
_symmetry.space_group_name_H-M   'P 1'
#
loop_
_entity.id
_entity.type
_entity.pdbx_description
1 polymer ?
#
loop_
_entity_poly.entity_id
_entity_poly.type
_entity_poly.pdbx_seq_one_letter_code
_entity_poly.pdbx_strand_id
1 'polypeptide(L)'
;MMAMRGTLERMRAIDTAWNARDWATYGDLLSEGLTAYAGGEAEPHGKQAHIEKARKFCAIAADAHVWIEPYLDLFASHDGSKSCSVARITGTVDGAPKTLPGIALPPGRRAFDVTLAVVCRWQAGRIVEQRQLLDTALMLRQLQADPHSPQRPPAGPADAIASFQHKETIMTDILPLEERLAMAQTMTDQPDGPGKRIGKRGELTMIGNVVPGGAELFRKRLPQFQAEAAYWEGRVGTVQSLRILLFDNDTRFVLSLLYDGDFKPYLVDIATQAAPWLDALANGVLEGYPGITSPKAGEWVISLLHPTEFFYTAHPDVSVRDLTRMKKLSAAVSDLLDAAG
;
A
#
# COMPACT_ATOMS: atom_id res chain seq x y z
N MET A 1 14.24 19.94 22.93
CA MET A 1 15.17 20.52 21.93
C MET A 1 16.58 19.93 21.97
N MET A 2 17.28 19.84 23.12
CA MET A 2 18.65 19.28 23.18
C MET A 2 18.74 17.79 22.76
N ALA A 3 17.80 16.94 23.22
CA ALA A 3 17.77 15.52 22.86
C ALA A 3 17.61 15.30 21.34
N MET A 4 16.65 16.02 20.73
CA MET A 4 16.43 16.04 19.28
C MET A 4 17.69 16.44 18.51
N ARG A 5 18.32 17.56 18.88
CA ARG A 5 19.55 18.04 18.23
C ARG A 5 20.67 17.00 18.30
N GLY A 6 20.90 16.41 19.47
CA GLY A 6 21.92 15.37 19.63
C GLY A 6 21.65 14.12 18.78
N THR A 7 20.38 13.76 18.57
CA THR A 7 20.01 12.63 17.69
C THR A 7 20.27 12.95 16.22
N LEU A 8 19.97 14.17 15.77
CA LEU A 8 20.27 14.60 14.40
C LEU A 8 21.79 14.64 14.14
N GLU A 9 22.58 15.10 15.12
CA GLU A 9 24.05 15.10 15.05
C GLU A 9 24.61 13.66 15.00
N ARG A 10 24.06 12.72 15.76
CA ARG A 10 24.43 11.30 15.66
C ARG A 10 24.04 10.66 14.34
N MET A 11 22.90 11.04 13.76
CA MET A 11 22.51 10.57 12.43
C MET A 11 23.53 11.04 11.36
N ARG A 12 23.98 12.30 11.46
CA ARG A 12 25.08 12.80 10.63
C ARG A 12 26.38 12.03 10.86
N ALA A 13 26.71 11.74 12.13
CA ALA A 13 27.93 11.03 12.47
C ALA A 13 27.97 9.60 11.89
N ILE A 14 26.85 8.86 11.92
CA ILE A 14 26.82 7.50 11.36
C ILE A 14 26.98 7.51 9.83
N ASP A 15 26.31 8.41 9.13
CA ASP A 15 26.45 8.54 7.67
C ASP A 15 27.85 9.06 7.29
N THR A 16 28.44 9.96 8.08
CA THR A 16 29.82 10.43 7.92
C THR A 16 30.81 9.28 8.07
N ALA A 17 30.66 8.46 9.12
CA ALA A 17 31.51 7.29 9.35
C ALA A 17 31.36 6.27 8.20
N TRP A 18 30.14 6.06 7.70
CA TRP A 18 29.90 5.19 6.55
C TRP A 18 30.57 5.72 5.28
N ASN A 19 30.44 7.02 4.98
CA ASN A 19 31.10 7.68 3.84
C ASN A 19 32.63 7.57 3.92
N ALA A 20 33.19 7.71 5.13
CA ALA A 20 34.63 7.59 5.39
C ALA A 20 35.14 6.13 5.46
N ARG A 21 34.24 5.14 5.39
CA ARG A 21 34.54 3.71 5.65
C ARG A 21 35.14 3.45 7.03
N ASP A 22 34.86 4.33 7.98
CA ASP A 22 35.26 4.16 9.39
C ASP A 22 34.29 3.20 10.07
N TRP A 23 34.54 1.91 9.89
CA TRP A 23 33.70 0.85 10.43
C TRP A 23 33.75 0.74 11.96
N ALA A 24 34.78 1.30 12.61
CA ALA A 24 34.87 1.34 14.06
C ALA A 24 33.86 2.36 14.60
N THR A 25 33.95 3.61 14.16
CA THR A 25 33.01 4.66 14.55
C THR A 25 31.58 4.34 14.13
N TYR A 26 31.39 3.78 12.92
CA TYR A 26 30.08 3.30 12.46
C TYR A 26 29.52 2.22 13.39
N GLY A 27 30.35 1.26 13.80
CA GLY A 27 29.96 0.19 14.72
C GLY A 27 29.64 0.68 16.13
N ASP A 28 30.33 1.69 16.65
CA ASP A 28 30.10 2.25 17.99
C ASP A 28 28.73 2.91 18.15
N LEU A 29 28.18 3.42 17.04
CA LEU A 29 26.84 4.00 16.97
C LEU A 29 25.73 2.94 16.88
N LEU A 30 26.07 1.66 16.68
CA LEU A 30 25.13 0.54 16.67
C LEU A 30 25.18 -0.21 18.01
N SER A 31 24.01 -0.49 18.59
CA SER A 31 23.93 -1.29 19.82
C SER A 31 24.25 -2.77 19.56
N GLU A 32 24.76 -3.48 20.55
CA GLU A 32 25.03 -4.92 20.44
C GLU A 32 23.75 -5.73 20.14
N GLY A 33 22.60 -5.29 20.66
CA GLY A 33 21.28 -5.88 20.40
C GLY A 33 20.53 -5.26 19.22
N LEU A 34 21.23 -4.70 18.23
CA LEU A 34 20.60 -4.09 17.06
C LEU A 34 19.69 -5.08 16.34
N THR A 35 18.46 -4.64 16.02
CA THR A 35 17.57 -5.29 15.04
C THR A 35 17.44 -4.40 13.81
N ALA A 36 18.03 -4.78 12.69
CA ALA A 36 17.98 -4.01 11.46
C ALA A 36 17.14 -4.71 10.38
N TYR A 37 16.35 -3.93 9.65
CA TYR A 37 15.54 -4.36 8.51
C TYR A 37 16.05 -3.67 7.25
N ALA A 38 16.49 -4.44 6.25
CA ALA A 38 16.86 -3.93 4.94
C ALA A 38 15.70 -4.09 3.95
N GLY A 39 15.49 -3.09 3.09
CA GLY A 39 14.44 -3.11 2.06
C GLY A 39 14.57 -4.33 1.16
N GLY A 40 13.50 -5.11 1.05
CA GLY A 40 13.44 -6.33 0.23
C GLY A 40 13.81 -7.63 0.97
N GLU A 41 14.23 -7.56 2.23
CA GLU A 41 14.53 -8.76 3.04
C GLU A 41 13.36 -9.11 3.98
N ALA A 42 13.06 -10.41 4.12
CA ALA A 42 11.98 -10.91 4.97
C ALA A 42 12.35 -10.91 6.46
N GLU A 43 13.60 -11.22 6.78
CA GLU A 43 14.09 -11.38 8.15
C GLU A 43 15.03 -10.23 8.54
N PRO A 44 14.99 -9.77 9.80
CA PRO A 44 15.95 -8.79 10.30
C PRO A 44 17.34 -9.40 10.52
N HIS A 45 18.35 -8.53 10.67
CA HIS A 45 19.72 -8.93 10.97
C HIS A 45 20.35 -8.09 12.10
N GLY A 46 21.34 -8.69 12.76
CA GLY A 46 22.07 -8.08 13.88
C GLY A 46 23.23 -7.15 13.47
N LYS A 47 23.86 -6.53 14.47
CA LYS A 47 24.97 -5.55 14.29
C LYS A 47 26.10 -6.04 13.39
N GLN A 48 26.65 -7.22 13.63
CA GLN A 48 27.78 -7.72 12.83
C GLN A 48 27.41 -7.89 11.35
N ALA A 49 26.29 -8.55 11.08
CA ALA A 49 25.76 -8.71 9.72
C ALA A 49 25.47 -7.35 9.06
N HIS A 50 25.00 -6.35 9.83
CA HIS A 50 24.74 -5.00 9.32
C HIS A 50 26.03 -4.32 8.82
N ILE A 51 27.10 -4.37 9.61
CA ILE A 51 28.41 -3.81 9.25
C ILE A 51 29.00 -4.54 8.04
N GLU A 52 28.89 -5.87 8.00
CA GLU A 52 29.36 -6.66 6.86
C GLU A 52 28.61 -6.35 5.57
N LYS A 53 27.29 -6.15 5.63
CA LYS A 53 26.49 -5.73 4.47
C LYS A 53 26.95 -4.35 3.95
N ALA A 54 27.17 -3.40 4.85
CA ALA A 54 27.71 -2.08 4.48
C ALA A 54 29.10 -2.18 3.80
N ARG A 55 29.99 -3.01 4.35
CA ARG A 55 31.31 -3.30 3.75
C ARG A 55 31.21 -3.92 2.37
N LYS A 56 30.35 -4.94 2.20
CA LYS A 56 30.11 -5.61 0.92
C LYS A 56 29.58 -4.63 -0.13
N PHE A 57 28.64 -3.76 0.25
CA PHE A 57 28.14 -2.71 -0.63
C PHE A 57 29.26 -1.78 -1.09
N CYS A 58 30.11 -1.31 -0.17
CA CYS A 58 31.23 -0.44 -0.51
C CYS A 58 32.35 -1.14 -1.30
N ALA A 59 32.49 -2.47 -1.20
CA ALA A 59 33.40 -3.23 -2.06
C ALA A 59 32.86 -3.32 -3.51
N ILE A 60 31.54 -3.28 -3.68
CA ILE A 60 30.88 -3.28 -4.99
C ILE A 60 30.98 -1.90 -5.63
N ALA A 61 30.65 -0.85 -4.90
CA ALA A 61 30.78 0.55 -5.31
C ALA A 61 31.71 1.30 -4.35
N ALA A 62 33.00 1.36 -4.69
CA ALA A 62 34.04 1.92 -3.82
C ALA A 62 33.83 3.41 -3.52
N ASP A 63 33.34 4.14 -4.52
CA ASP A 63 32.98 5.57 -4.47
C ASP A 63 31.56 5.82 -3.96
N ALA A 64 30.88 4.81 -3.40
CA ALA A 64 29.52 4.99 -2.92
C ALA A 64 29.43 6.08 -1.84
N HIS A 65 28.49 7.01 -1.98
CA HIS A 65 28.43 8.21 -1.15
C HIS A 65 26.98 8.57 -0.81
N VAL A 66 26.70 8.73 0.47
CA VAL A 66 25.43 9.26 0.99
C VAL A 66 25.56 10.77 1.11
N TRP A 67 24.72 11.52 0.41
CA TRP A 67 24.74 12.97 0.40
C TRP A 67 24.00 13.53 1.63
N ILE A 68 24.76 14.10 2.56
CA ILE A 68 24.28 14.60 3.87
C ILE A 68 24.28 16.13 3.99
N GLU A 69 24.83 16.82 2.98
CA GLU A 69 24.96 18.29 2.89
C GLU A 69 24.44 18.82 1.54
N PRO A 70 23.13 19.10 1.42
CA PRO A 70 22.07 18.78 2.39
C PRO A 70 21.56 17.34 2.24
N TYR A 71 20.96 16.82 3.32
CA TYR A 71 19.97 15.74 3.18
C TYR A 71 18.78 16.25 2.34
N LEU A 72 18.04 15.33 1.72
CA LEU A 72 16.73 15.67 1.17
C LEU A 72 15.78 16.04 2.32
N ASP A 73 15.71 15.16 3.33
CA ASP A 73 14.99 15.41 4.58
C ASP A 73 15.77 14.82 5.77
N LEU A 74 15.74 15.50 6.91
CA LEU A 74 16.30 14.99 8.15
C LEU A 74 15.43 15.45 9.32
N PHE A 75 14.86 14.48 10.04
CA PHE A 75 13.99 14.78 11.19
C PHE A 75 14.20 13.79 12.34
N ALA A 76 13.83 14.23 13.53
CA ALA A 76 13.88 13.44 14.75
C ALA A 76 12.62 13.71 15.58
N SER A 77 12.20 12.71 16.35
CA SER A 77 11.11 12.86 17.31
C SER A 77 11.47 13.89 18.39
N HIS A 78 10.46 14.48 19.00
CA HIS A 78 10.65 15.54 20.02
C HIS A 78 11.52 15.09 21.20
N ASP A 79 11.34 13.84 21.63
CA ASP A 79 12.10 13.18 22.69
C ASP A 79 13.49 12.69 22.23
N GLY A 80 13.81 12.81 20.93
CA GLY A 80 15.05 12.33 20.32
C GLY A 80 15.19 10.82 20.24
N SER A 81 14.16 10.04 20.57
CA SER A 81 14.21 8.57 20.56
C SER A 81 14.14 7.96 19.16
N LYS A 82 13.71 8.72 18.15
CA LYS A 82 13.65 8.30 16.75
C LYS A 82 14.25 9.36 15.82
N SER A 83 14.81 8.91 14.71
CA SER A 83 15.21 9.76 13.59
C SER A 83 14.85 9.13 12.26
N CYS A 84 14.77 9.97 11.23
CA CYS A 84 14.72 9.56 9.84
C CYS A 84 15.65 10.45 9.03
N SER A 85 16.51 9.85 8.21
CA SER A 85 17.18 10.55 7.10
C SER A 85 16.55 10.12 5.78
N VAL A 86 16.41 11.07 4.87
CA VAL A 86 16.17 10.84 3.44
C VAL A 86 17.31 11.52 2.71
N ALA A 87 18.10 10.74 1.98
CA ALA A 87 19.31 11.19 1.32
C ALA A 87 19.35 10.67 -0.11
N ARG A 88 20.12 11.34 -0.96
CA ARG A 88 20.61 10.71 -2.19
C ARG A 88 21.80 9.83 -1.84
N ILE A 89 21.89 8.66 -2.45
CA ILE A 89 23.08 7.83 -2.44
C ILE A 89 23.53 7.58 -3.89
N THR A 90 24.80 7.83 -4.14
CA THR A 90 25.42 7.66 -5.46
C THR A 90 26.52 6.62 -5.40
N GLY A 91 26.90 6.04 -6.53
CA GLY A 91 28.09 5.21 -6.63
C GLY A 91 28.29 4.65 -8.02
N THR A 92 29.49 4.13 -8.28
CA THR A 92 29.89 3.51 -9.53
C THR A 92 30.23 2.04 -9.29
N VAL A 93 29.63 1.17 -10.09
CA VAL A 93 30.04 -0.22 -10.24
C VAL A 93 30.92 -0.31 -11.48
N ASP A 94 32.10 -0.90 -11.33
CA ASP A 94 33.05 -1.10 -12.42
C ASP A 94 33.79 -2.44 -12.26
N GLY A 95 34.33 -2.94 -13.37
CA GLY A 95 35.14 -4.16 -13.42
C GLY A 95 34.37 -5.44 -13.73
N ALA A 96 34.90 -6.56 -13.23
CA ALA A 96 34.33 -7.90 -13.42
C ALA A 96 32.90 -8.00 -12.85
N PRO A 97 32.07 -8.96 -13.32
CA PRO A 97 30.72 -9.15 -12.82
C PRO A 97 30.69 -9.20 -11.30
N LYS A 98 29.98 -8.26 -10.68
CA LYS A 98 29.76 -8.21 -9.23
C LYS A 98 28.35 -8.69 -8.92
N THR A 99 28.13 -9.11 -7.69
CA THR A 99 26.83 -9.59 -7.23
C THR A 99 26.36 -8.70 -6.10
N LEU A 100 25.29 -7.92 -6.34
CA LEU A 100 24.45 -7.44 -5.24
C LEU A 100 23.69 -8.66 -4.69
N PRO A 101 23.22 -8.68 -3.43
CA PRO A 101 22.57 -9.85 -2.84
C PRO A 101 21.52 -10.48 -3.79
N GLY A 102 21.87 -11.62 -4.42
CA GLY A 102 21.02 -12.33 -5.38
C GLY A 102 20.93 -11.78 -6.81
N ILE A 103 21.64 -10.69 -7.16
CA ILE A 103 21.53 -10.03 -8.47
C ILE A 103 22.90 -9.85 -9.11
N ALA A 104 23.11 -10.46 -10.29
CA ALA A 104 24.32 -10.24 -11.07
C ALA A 104 24.28 -8.87 -11.77
N LEU A 105 25.37 -8.12 -11.63
CA LEU A 105 25.56 -6.87 -12.33
C LEU A 105 26.26 -7.12 -13.67
N PRO A 106 25.80 -6.50 -14.77
CA PRO A 106 26.47 -6.63 -16.06
C PRO A 106 27.90 -6.09 -15.99
N PRO A 107 28.82 -6.60 -16.82
CA PRO A 107 30.18 -6.09 -16.88
C PRO A 107 30.22 -4.65 -17.42
N GLY A 108 31.20 -3.89 -16.94
CA GLY A 108 31.46 -2.52 -17.39
C GLY A 108 30.96 -1.45 -16.42
N ARG A 109 31.44 -0.22 -16.64
CA ARG A 109 31.20 0.90 -15.75
C ARG A 109 29.75 1.40 -15.83
N ARG A 110 29.07 1.43 -14.69
CA ARG A 110 27.72 1.97 -14.52
C ARG A 110 27.62 2.73 -13.20
N ALA A 111 26.85 3.80 -13.19
CA ALA A 111 26.62 4.60 -12.00
C ALA A 111 25.15 4.49 -11.57
N PHE A 112 24.91 4.65 -10.27
CA PHE A 112 23.59 4.84 -9.71
C PHE A 112 23.53 6.13 -8.90
N ASP A 113 22.33 6.69 -8.82
CA ASP A 113 21.94 7.89 -8.10
C ASP A 113 20.47 7.75 -7.73
N VAL A 114 20.24 7.38 -6.47
CA VAL A 114 18.92 6.96 -5.98
C VAL A 114 18.67 7.47 -4.57
N THR A 115 17.43 7.37 -4.13
CA THR A 115 17.05 7.76 -2.76
C THR A 115 17.28 6.62 -1.77
N LEU A 116 17.83 6.97 -0.62
CA LEU A 116 17.96 6.12 0.57
C LEU A 116 17.24 6.80 1.74
N ALA A 117 16.30 6.10 2.35
CA ALA A 117 15.67 6.49 3.60
C ALA A 117 16.07 5.55 4.74
N VAL A 118 16.46 6.09 5.89
CA VAL A 118 16.86 5.31 7.07
C VAL A 118 16.12 5.81 8.29
N VAL A 119 15.29 4.95 8.89
CA VAL A 119 14.58 5.21 10.14
C VAL A 119 15.28 4.48 11.28
N CYS A 120 15.63 5.21 12.34
CA CYS A 120 16.36 4.68 13.49
C CYS A 120 15.58 4.87 14.78
N ARG A 121 15.65 3.89 15.69
CA ARG A 121 15.34 4.06 17.11
C ARG A 121 16.65 4.13 17.89
N TRP A 122 16.74 5.12 18.77
CA TRP A 122 17.92 5.42 19.57
C TRP A 122 17.67 5.10 21.04
N GLN A 123 18.69 4.53 21.69
CA GLN A 123 18.72 4.33 23.14
C GLN A 123 20.17 4.50 23.62
N ALA A 124 20.36 5.31 24.65
CA ALA A 124 21.69 5.61 25.21
C ALA A 124 22.73 6.00 24.13
N GLY A 125 22.31 6.82 23.16
CA GLY A 125 23.18 7.31 22.07
C GLY A 125 23.49 6.30 20.97
N ARG A 126 22.92 5.10 21.00
CA ARG A 126 23.12 4.05 19.98
C ARG A 126 21.83 3.67 19.28
N ILE A 127 21.95 3.20 18.05
CA ILE A 127 20.85 2.65 17.27
C ILE A 127 20.56 1.23 17.78
N VAL A 128 19.33 1.03 18.22
CA VAL A 128 18.81 -0.25 18.73
C VAL A 128 17.86 -0.91 17.75
N GLU A 129 17.27 -0.14 16.83
CA GLU A 129 16.49 -0.65 15.71
C GLU A 129 16.69 0.26 14.50
N GLN A 130 16.77 -0.32 13.31
CA GLN A 130 16.95 0.43 12.07
C GLN A 130 16.13 -0.16 10.92
N ARG A 131 15.54 0.69 10.08
CA ARG A 131 14.88 0.31 8.82
C ARG A 131 15.50 1.09 7.67
N GLN A 132 16.04 0.40 6.69
CA GLN A 132 16.69 0.98 5.51
C GLN A 132 15.84 0.72 4.28
N LEU A 133 15.44 1.78 3.57
CA LEU A 133 14.72 1.72 2.31
C LEU A 133 15.57 2.38 1.24
N LEU A 134 16.17 1.57 0.38
CA LEU A 134 16.87 2.00 -0.82
C LEU A 134 15.92 1.86 -2.00
N ASP A 135 15.90 2.82 -2.92
CA ASP A 135 15.17 2.67 -4.19
C ASP A 135 15.91 1.69 -5.11
N THR A 136 15.81 0.41 -4.76
CA THR A 136 16.46 -0.70 -5.44
C THR A 136 15.93 -0.84 -6.87
N ALA A 137 14.65 -0.53 -7.11
CA ALA A 137 14.06 -0.61 -8.44
C ALA A 137 14.72 0.39 -9.41
N LEU A 138 14.88 1.64 -8.98
CA LEU A 138 15.59 2.64 -9.78
C LEU A 138 17.09 2.31 -9.89
N MET A 139 17.72 1.85 -8.81
CA MET A 139 19.14 1.51 -8.78
C MET A 139 19.46 0.41 -9.81
N LEU A 140 18.67 -0.67 -9.83
CA LEU A 140 18.84 -1.77 -10.78
C LEU A 140 18.62 -1.32 -12.22
N ARG A 141 17.63 -0.45 -12.46
CA ARG A 141 17.39 0.14 -13.79
C ARG A 141 18.60 0.95 -14.26
N GLN A 142 19.19 1.79 -13.41
CA GLN A 142 20.36 2.60 -13.73
C GLN A 142 21.63 1.74 -13.95
N LEU A 143 21.78 0.69 -13.15
CA LEU A 143 22.86 -0.29 -13.30
C LEU A 143 22.63 -1.26 -14.47
N GLN A 144 21.49 -1.19 -15.15
CA GLN A 144 21.09 -2.11 -16.22
C GLN A 144 21.16 -3.57 -15.76
N ALA A 145 20.90 -3.79 -14.46
CA ALA A 145 20.95 -5.09 -13.83
C ALA A 145 19.55 -5.72 -13.90
N ASP A 146 19.50 -6.91 -14.47
CA ASP A 146 18.29 -7.71 -14.49
C ASP A 146 18.13 -8.40 -13.11
N PRO A 147 17.06 -8.11 -12.33
CA PRO A 147 16.77 -8.82 -11.09
C PRO A 147 16.52 -10.34 -11.29
N HIS A 148 16.62 -10.85 -12.52
CA HIS A 148 16.43 -12.25 -12.90
C HIS A 148 17.70 -12.92 -13.45
N SER A 149 18.88 -12.30 -13.32
CA SER A 149 20.15 -12.92 -13.73
C SER A 149 20.53 -14.14 -12.86
N PRO A 150 20.71 -15.35 -13.44
CA PRO A 150 20.90 -16.59 -12.68
C PRO A 150 22.32 -16.76 -12.13
N GLN A 151 22.43 -17.22 -10.87
CA GLN A 151 23.66 -17.82 -10.34
C GLN A 151 23.93 -19.18 -11.01
N ARG A 152 25.18 -19.49 -11.33
CA ARG A 152 25.57 -20.77 -11.94
C ARG A 152 25.66 -21.88 -10.87
N PRO A 153 24.98 -23.04 -11.01
CA PRO A 153 25.15 -24.19 -10.11
C PRO A 153 26.16 -25.22 -10.68
N PRO A 154 26.72 -26.15 -9.88
CA PRO A 154 27.48 -27.28 -10.40
C PRO A 154 26.58 -28.46 -10.79
N ALA A 155 26.85 -28.97 -12.01
CA ALA A 155 26.70 -30.31 -12.59
C ALA A 155 25.38 -31.11 -12.42
N GLY A 156 24.69 -31.31 -13.55
CA GLY A 156 23.76 -32.42 -13.78
C GLY A 156 22.84 -32.25 -15.00
N PRO A 157 22.95 -33.04 -16.09
CA PRO A 157 22.13 -32.88 -17.30
C PRO A 157 20.70 -33.45 -17.19
N ALA A 158 20.31 -33.98 -16.02
CA ALA A 158 19.02 -34.65 -15.79
C ALA A 158 18.10 -33.93 -14.78
N ASP A 159 18.64 -33.00 -13.98
CA ASP A 159 17.83 -31.97 -13.29
C ASP A 159 17.57 -30.75 -14.21
N ALA A 160 18.00 -30.90 -15.47
CA ALA A 160 17.57 -30.18 -16.65
C ALA A 160 16.03 -30.21 -16.82
N ILE A 161 15.52 -29.29 -17.63
CA ILE A 161 14.14 -29.25 -18.15
C ILE A 161 13.09 -28.64 -17.19
N ALA A 162 13.20 -28.80 -15.86
CA ALA A 162 12.08 -28.46 -14.98
C ALA A 162 12.03 -27.02 -14.40
N SER A 163 13.10 -26.22 -14.37
CA SER A 163 13.13 -25.08 -13.41
C SER A 163 13.18 -23.65 -13.93
N PHE A 164 13.59 -23.28 -15.16
CA PHE A 164 13.65 -21.84 -15.52
C PHE A 164 13.43 -21.53 -17.02
N GLN A 165 12.27 -21.95 -17.54
CA GLN A 165 11.60 -21.26 -18.66
C GLN A 165 10.93 -19.94 -18.24
N HIS A 166 11.25 -19.39 -17.07
CA HIS A 166 10.42 -18.39 -16.41
C HIS A 166 11.18 -17.07 -16.26
N LYS A 167 11.07 -16.17 -17.27
CA LYS A 167 10.99 -14.69 -17.11
C LYS A 167 11.12 -13.86 -18.40
N GLU A 168 10.52 -14.33 -19.48
CA GLU A 168 9.68 -13.46 -20.31
C GLU A 168 8.36 -14.15 -20.60
N THR A 169 7.86 -14.85 -19.57
CA THR A 169 6.48 -15.30 -19.56
C THR A 169 5.97 -15.56 -18.15
N ILE A 170 5.14 -14.64 -17.67
CA ILE A 170 4.25 -14.91 -16.54
C ILE A 170 2.87 -15.37 -17.08
N MET A 171 2.73 -15.57 -18.40
CA MET A 171 1.47 -15.89 -19.10
C MET A 171 1.56 -17.04 -20.14
N THR A 172 2.57 -17.93 -20.15
CA THR A 172 2.63 -19.01 -21.18
C THR A 172 1.80 -20.23 -20.83
N ASP A 173 1.49 -20.44 -19.55
CA ASP A 173 0.49 -21.41 -19.10
C ASP A 173 -0.83 -20.71 -18.72
N ILE A 174 -1.02 -19.48 -19.19
CA ILE A 174 -2.27 -18.78 -19.04
C ILE A 174 -3.09 -19.06 -20.29
N LEU A 175 -4.38 -19.36 -20.09
CA LEU A 175 -5.36 -19.59 -21.16
C LEU A 175 -5.15 -18.58 -22.32
N PRO A 176 -5.38 -19.00 -23.57
CA PRO A 176 -5.26 -18.14 -24.75
C PRO A 176 -5.84 -16.76 -24.51
N LEU A 177 -5.20 -15.72 -25.06
CA LEU A 177 -5.64 -14.33 -24.85
C LEU A 177 -7.14 -14.15 -25.15
N GLU A 178 -7.64 -14.79 -26.20
CA GLU A 178 -9.06 -14.79 -26.54
C GLU A 178 -9.94 -15.35 -25.43
N GLU A 179 -9.55 -16.48 -24.83
CA GLU A 179 -10.28 -17.10 -23.72
C GLU A 179 -10.31 -16.20 -22.48
N ARG A 180 -9.19 -15.52 -22.19
CA ARG A 180 -9.13 -14.54 -21.10
C ARG A 180 -9.95 -13.28 -21.34
N LEU A 181 -10.08 -12.88 -22.60
CA LEU A 181 -10.84 -11.69 -22.99
C LEU A 181 -12.31 -12.01 -23.29
N ALA A 182 -12.72 -13.28 -23.30
CA ALA A 182 -14.08 -13.71 -23.60
C ALA A 182 -15.14 -13.08 -22.67
N MET A 183 -14.75 -12.73 -21.45
CA MET A 183 -15.59 -12.06 -20.46
C MET A 183 -15.10 -10.64 -20.12
N ALA A 184 -14.34 -10.02 -21.02
CA ALA A 184 -13.83 -8.67 -20.81
C ALA A 184 -14.97 -7.68 -20.55
N GLN A 185 -14.81 -6.86 -19.52
CA GLN A 185 -15.78 -5.86 -19.12
C GLN A 185 -15.34 -4.48 -19.57
N THR A 186 -16.26 -3.74 -20.21
CA THR A 186 -16.01 -2.35 -20.57
C THR A 186 -16.22 -1.45 -19.36
N MET A 187 -15.15 -0.80 -18.91
CA MET A 187 -15.20 0.21 -17.87
C MET A 187 -15.32 1.61 -18.48
N THR A 188 -16.28 2.39 -18.03
CA THR A 188 -16.49 3.79 -18.42
C THR A 188 -16.46 4.71 -17.20
N ASP A 189 -16.48 6.02 -17.41
CA ASP A 189 -16.78 6.97 -16.34
C ASP A 189 -18.28 6.96 -16.00
N GLN A 190 -18.61 7.43 -14.79
CA GLN A 190 -20.00 7.71 -14.43
C GLN A 190 -20.55 8.89 -15.24
N PRO A 191 -21.81 8.83 -15.71
CA PRO A 191 -22.35 9.85 -16.61
C PRO A 191 -22.63 11.19 -15.91
N ASP A 192 -22.81 11.18 -14.60
CA ASP A 192 -23.32 12.31 -13.82
C ASP A 192 -22.52 12.59 -12.54
N GLY A 193 -21.31 12.05 -12.42
CA GLY A 193 -20.45 12.26 -11.26
C GLY A 193 -19.05 11.64 -11.44
N PRO A 194 -18.19 11.76 -10.43
CA PRO A 194 -16.93 11.02 -10.39
C PRO A 194 -17.15 9.51 -10.17
N GLY A 195 -16.13 8.72 -10.48
CA GLY A 195 -16.13 7.26 -10.32
C GLY A 195 -16.26 6.52 -11.65
N LYS A 196 -16.06 5.20 -11.59
CA LYS A 196 -16.15 4.30 -12.75
C LYS A 196 -17.48 3.53 -12.79
N ARG A 197 -17.78 3.00 -13.98
CA ARG A 197 -18.96 2.19 -14.26
C ARG A 197 -18.60 0.96 -15.09
N ILE A 198 -19.24 -0.17 -14.77
CA ILE A 198 -19.30 -1.37 -15.62
C ILE A 198 -20.75 -1.83 -15.67
N GLY A 199 -21.35 -1.85 -16.87
CA GLY A 199 -22.77 -2.16 -17.04
C GLY A 199 -23.65 -1.22 -16.22
N LYS A 200 -24.48 -1.78 -15.31
CA LYS A 200 -25.32 -1.00 -14.40
C LYS A 200 -24.63 -0.62 -13.08
N ARG A 201 -23.36 -1.00 -12.90
CA ARG A 201 -22.65 -0.86 -11.62
C ARG A 201 -21.81 0.40 -11.56
N GLY A 202 -22.08 1.20 -10.54
CA GLY A 202 -21.20 2.26 -10.09
C GLY A 202 -20.30 1.82 -8.95
N GLU A 203 -19.12 2.41 -8.90
CA GLU A 203 -18.24 2.37 -7.73
C GLU A 203 -18.10 3.77 -7.11
N LEU A 204 -17.85 3.78 -5.81
CA LEU A 204 -17.58 4.98 -5.05
C LEU A 204 -16.61 4.63 -3.94
N THR A 205 -15.45 5.30 -3.91
CA THR A 205 -14.48 5.19 -2.81
C THR A 205 -14.13 6.58 -2.28
N MET A 206 -14.37 6.79 -0.99
CA MET A 206 -14.03 8.01 -0.25
C MET A 206 -12.86 7.76 0.70
N ILE A 207 -11.96 8.72 0.78
CA ILE A 207 -10.89 8.77 1.78
C ILE A 207 -10.97 10.11 2.49
N GLY A 208 -11.03 10.11 3.82
CA GLY A 208 -11.10 11.33 4.61
C GLY A 208 -10.55 11.15 6.03
N ASN A 209 -10.62 12.22 6.82
CA ASN A 209 -10.10 12.25 8.18
C ASN A 209 -11.18 11.94 9.22
N VAL A 210 -10.74 11.46 10.37
CA VAL A 210 -11.54 11.22 11.58
C VAL A 210 -11.22 12.31 12.60
N VAL A 211 -12.24 12.88 13.24
CA VAL A 211 -12.02 13.91 14.29
C VAL A 211 -11.38 13.30 15.54
N PRO A 212 -10.69 14.09 16.39
CA PRO A 212 -10.19 13.59 17.66
C PRO A 212 -11.29 12.93 18.51
N GLY A 213 -11.06 11.69 18.97
CA GLY A 213 -12.06 10.88 19.68
C GLY A 213 -13.13 10.23 18.79
N GLY A 214 -13.19 10.58 17.51
CA GLY A 214 -14.16 10.06 16.54
C GLY A 214 -14.04 8.55 16.33
N ALA A 215 -12.84 7.98 16.39
CA ALA A 215 -12.63 6.54 16.22
C ALA A 215 -13.22 5.69 17.36
N GLU A 216 -13.14 6.18 18.60
CA GLU A 216 -13.79 5.52 19.75
C GLU A 216 -15.31 5.59 19.60
N LEU A 217 -15.83 6.75 19.23
CA LEU A 217 -17.26 6.96 19.00
C LEU A 217 -17.79 6.10 17.84
N PHE A 218 -17.03 5.99 16.75
CA PHE A 218 -17.32 5.11 15.62
C PHE A 218 -17.47 3.67 16.10
N ARG A 219 -16.48 3.14 16.81
CA ARG A 219 -16.50 1.76 17.33
C ARG A 219 -17.63 1.52 18.32
N LYS A 220 -17.98 2.50 19.15
CA LYS A 220 -19.13 2.44 20.06
C LYS A 220 -20.46 2.28 19.32
N ARG A 221 -20.60 2.90 18.14
CA ARG A 221 -21.81 2.87 17.31
C ARG A 221 -21.89 1.68 16.36
N LEU A 222 -20.75 1.06 16.03
CA LEU A 222 -20.66 -0.05 15.09
C LEU A 222 -21.66 -1.19 15.35
N PRO A 223 -21.89 -1.69 16.59
CA PRO A 223 -22.81 -2.79 16.82
C PRO A 223 -24.24 -2.49 16.36
N GLN A 224 -24.77 -1.30 16.68
CA GLN A 224 -26.09 -0.87 16.24
C GLN A 224 -26.10 -0.61 14.73
N PHE A 225 -25.10 0.12 14.23
CA PHE A 225 -25.00 0.44 12.80
C PHE A 225 -25.01 -0.84 11.94
N GLN A 226 -24.23 -1.85 12.35
CA GLN A 226 -24.15 -3.14 11.69
C GLN A 226 -25.46 -3.95 11.77
N ALA A 227 -26.14 -3.92 12.92
CA ALA A 227 -27.40 -4.62 13.12
C ALA A 227 -28.53 -4.05 12.25
N GLU A 228 -28.52 -2.74 11.99
CA GLU A 228 -29.54 -2.05 11.20
C GLU A 228 -29.21 -1.98 9.69
N ALA A 229 -27.99 -2.36 9.28
CA ALA A 229 -27.51 -2.18 7.92
C ALA A 229 -28.45 -2.78 6.85
N ALA A 230 -28.90 -4.02 7.04
CA ALA A 230 -29.80 -4.68 6.08
C ALA A 230 -31.16 -3.96 5.93
N TYR A 231 -31.66 -3.35 7.01
CA TYR A 231 -32.90 -2.59 6.97
C TYR A 231 -32.75 -1.33 6.13
N TRP A 232 -31.74 -0.51 6.42
CA TRP A 232 -31.52 0.77 5.72
C TRP A 232 -31.08 0.56 4.27
N GLU A 233 -30.15 -0.35 4.02
CA GLU A 233 -29.68 -0.66 2.66
C GLU A 233 -30.78 -1.31 1.81
N GLY A 234 -31.69 -2.08 2.43
CA GLY A 234 -32.88 -2.60 1.75
C GLY A 234 -33.83 -1.52 1.26
N ARG A 235 -33.89 -0.37 1.96
CA ARG A 235 -34.71 0.79 1.56
C ARG A 235 -34.06 1.60 0.44
N VAL A 236 -32.74 1.79 0.50
CA VAL A 236 -31.97 2.39 -0.61
C VAL A 236 -32.10 1.51 -1.85
N GLY A 237 -31.93 0.19 -1.68
CA GLY A 237 -32.29 -0.83 -2.66
C GLY A 237 -31.40 -0.90 -3.90
N THR A 238 -30.27 -0.18 -3.89
CA THR A 238 -29.28 -0.12 -4.97
C THR A 238 -27.88 -0.52 -4.53
N VAL A 239 -27.57 -0.56 -3.23
CA VAL A 239 -26.23 -0.88 -2.71
C VAL A 239 -25.97 -2.39 -2.75
N GLN A 240 -24.89 -2.77 -3.41
CA GLN A 240 -24.41 -4.15 -3.55
C GLN A 240 -23.45 -4.53 -2.43
N SER A 241 -22.59 -3.59 -2.05
CA SER A 241 -21.65 -3.75 -0.96
C SER A 241 -21.27 -2.38 -0.42
N LEU A 242 -21.16 -2.25 0.89
CA LEU A 242 -20.64 -1.06 1.58
C LEU A 242 -19.61 -1.53 2.61
N ARG A 243 -18.45 -0.86 2.66
CA ARG A 243 -17.40 -1.13 3.63
C ARG A 243 -16.86 0.19 4.15
N ILE A 244 -16.64 0.25 5.47
CA ILE A 244 -15.99 1.37 6.14
C ILE A 244 -14.88 0.81 7.01
N LEU A 245 -13.68 1.36 6.92
CA LEU A 245 -12.57 1.01 7.79
C LEU A 245 -11.85 2.27 8.26
N LEU A 246 -11.29 2.20 9.47
CA LEU A 246 -10.35 3.20 9.96
C LEU A 246 -8.93 2.71 9.71
N PHE A 247 -8.05 3.61 9.30
CA PHE A 247 -6.64 3.31 9.04
C PHE A 247 -5.76 4.46 9.53
N ASP A 248 -4.45 4.28 9.41
CA ASP A 248 -3.45 5.26 9.82
C ASP A 248 -3.61 5.70 11.28
N ASN A 249 -3.52 4.71 12.17
CA ASN A 249 -3.68 4.90 13.62
C ASN A 249 -5.01 5.60 13.99
N ASP A 250 -6.10 5.19 13.34
CA ASP A 250 -7.45 5.70 13.60
C ASP A 250 -7.70 7.18 13.27
N THR A 251 -6.82 7.79 12.48
CA THR A 251 -6.93 9.20 12.09
C THR A 251 -7.63 9.42 10.76
N ARG A 252 -7.79 8.35 9.96
CA ARG A 252 -8.40 8.40 8.62
C ARG A 252 -9.37 7.25 8.41
N PHE A 253 -10.30 7.43 7.47
CA PHE A 253 -11.26 6.41 7.07
C PHE A 253 -11.23 6.17 5.57
N VAL A 254 -11.55 4.94 5.18
CA VAL A 254 -11.96 4.60 3.81
C VAL A 254 -13.41 4.13 3.87
N LEU A 255 -14.25 4.69 3.00
CA LEU A 255 -15.58 4.17 2.70
C LEU A 255 -15.59 3.75 1.24
N SER A 256 -15.86 2.48 0.96
CA SER A 256 -15.90 1.93 -0.39
C SER A 256 -17.19 1.17 -0.59
N LEU A 257 -17.89 1.46 -1.69
CA LEU A 257 -19.15 0.84 -2.01
C LEU A 257 -19.34 0.59 -3.51
N LEU A 258 -20.23 -0.35 -3.79
CA LEU A 258 -20.73 -0.66 -5.12
C LEU A 258 -22.25 -0.50 -5.10
N TYR A 259 -22.80 0.10 -6.16
CA TYR A 259 -24.23 0.37 -6.26
C TYR A 259 -24.74 0.23 -7.70
N ASP A 260 -26.05 0.13 -7.82
CA ASP A 260 -26.76 0.09 -9.09
C ASP A 260 -27.19 1.50 -9.51
N GLY A 261 -26.91 1.86 -10.77
CA GLY A 261 -27.40 3.09 -11.40
C GLY A 261 -26.43 4.27 -11.34
N ASP A 262 -27.01 5.47 -11.50
CA ASP A 262 -26.29 6.73 -11.70
C ASP A 262 -25.92 7.38 -10.36
N PHE A 263 -24.85 8.19 -10.37
CA PHE A 263 -24.24 8.74 -9.17
C PHE A 263 -25.17 9.73 -8.43
N LYS A 264 -25.78 10.68 -9.13
CA LYS A 264 -26.65 11.68 -8.48
C LYS A 264 -27.94 11.06 -7.94
N PRO A 265 -28.68 10.21 -8.69
CA PRO A 265 -29.84 9.52 -8.14
C PRO A 265 -29.49 8.69 -6.90
N TYR A 266 -28.33 8.02 -6.90
CA TYR A 266 -27.85 7.29 -5.73
C TYR A 266 -27.67 8.20 -4.50
N LEU A 267 -27.04 9.37 -4.65
CA LEU A 267 -26.90 10.33 -3.55
C LEU A 267 -28.26 10.84 -3.02
N VAL A 268 -29.25 11.00 -3.91
CA VAL A 268 -30.62 11.37 -3.52
C VAL A 268 -31.29 10.24 -2.74
N ASP A 269 -31.15 9.00 -3.18
CA ASP A 269 -31.74 7.84 -2.53
C ASP A 269 -31.18 7.62 -1.12
N ILE A 270 -29.86 7.75 -0.91
CA ILE A 270 -29.28 7.63 0.44
C ILE A 270 -29.75 8.74 1.37
N ALA A 271 -29.83 9.99 0.89
CA ALA A 271 -30.30 11.13 1.69
C ALA A 271 -31.78 10.98 2.05
N THR A 272 -32.57 10.36 1.17
CA THR A 272 -34.01 10.16 1.40
C THR A 272 -34.28 8.95 2.30
N GLN A 273 -33.57 7.84 2.09
CA GLN A 273 -33.91 6.55 2.71
C GLN A 273 -33.10 6.21 3.95
N ALA A 274 -31.86 6.70 4.08
CA ALA A 274 -30.91 6.24 5.09
C ALA A 274 -30.30 7.38 5.94
N ALA A 275 -30.81 8.61 5.82
CA ALA A 275 -30.23 9.77 6.47
C ALA A 275 -30.02 9.63 7.99
N PRO A 276 -31.02 9.23 8.79
CA PRO A 276 -30.85 9.11 10.24
C PRO A 276 -29.74 8.12 10.63
N TRP A 277 -29.57 7.06 9.85
CA TRP A 277 -28.59 6.00 10.11
C TRP A 277 -27.17 6.45 9.77
N LEU A 278 -26.97 7.07 8.60
CA LEU A 278 -25.67 7.63 8.20
C LEU A 278 -25.26 8.80 9.09
N ASP A 279 -26.19 9.70 9.40
CA ASP A 279 -25.95 10.83 10.31
C ASP A 279 -25.60 10.34 11.72
N ALA A 280 -26.28 9.30 12.22
CA ALA A 280 -25.96 8.71 13.52
C ALA A 280 -24.55 8.14 13.57
N LEU A 281 -24.04 7.56 12.48
CA LEU A 281 -22.66 7.09 12.40
C LEU A 281 -21.67 8.25 12.31
N ALA A 282 -21.85 9.15 11.34
CA ALA A 282 -20.85 10.11 10.91
C ALA A 282 -20.72 11.35 11.81
N ASN A 283 -21.81 11.79 12.46
CA ASN A 283 -21.78 13.01 13.28
C ASN A 283 -20.84 12.88 14.48
N GLY A 284 -19.84 13.76 14.56
CA GLY A 284 -18.80 13.70 15.58
C GLY A 284 -17.76 12.60 15.35
N VAL A 285 -17.75 11.98 14.15
CA VAL A 285 -16.78 10.97 13.74
C VAL A 285 -15.98 11.45 12.53
N LEU A 286 -16.64 11.83 11.45
CA LEU A 286 -15.97 12.20 10.19
C LEU A 286 -15.71 13.71 10.15
N GLU A 287 -14.48 14.10 9.79
CA GLU A 287 -14.10 15.50 9.70
C GLU A 287 -14.85 16.22 8.56
N GLY A 288 -15.41 17.40 8.85
CA GLY A 288 -16.10 18.22 7.87
C GLY A 288 -17.46 17.70 7.40
N TYR A 289 -18.00 16.62 8.01
CA TYR A 289 -19.29 16.05 7.64
C TYR A 289 -20.43 17.06 7.82
N PRO A 290 -21.15 17.45 6.75
CA PRO A 290 -22.17 18.50 6.82
C PRO A 290 -23.57 17.97 7.21
N GLY A 291 -23.74 16.65 7.37
CA GLY A 291 -25.04 15.97 7.38
C GLY A 291 -25.48 15.59 5.96
N ILE A 292 -25.98 14.37 5.76
CA ILE A 292 -26.24 13.83 4.40
C ILE A 292 -27.40 14.52 3.67
N THR A 293 -28.30 15.18 4.42
CA THR A 293 -29.41 15.98 3.87
C THR A 293 -29.03 17.43 3.62
N SER A 294 -27.80 17.84 3.97
CA SER A 294 -27.31 19.20 3.72
C SER A 294 -27.17 19.46 2.22
N PRO A 295 -27.48 20.67 1.72
CA PRO A 295 -27.18 21.08 0.35
C PRO A 295 -25.69 20.93 -0.03
N LYS A 296 -24.79 20.92 0.96
CA LYS A 296 -23.34 20.74 0.76
C LYS A 296 -22.89 19.28 0.78
N ALA A 297 -23.78 18.32 1.04
CA ALA A 297 -23.42 16.91 1.17
C ALA A 297 -22.80 16.35 -0.12
N GLY A 298 -23.37 16.68 -1.28
CA GLY A 298 -22.84 16.24 -2.58
C GLY A 298 -21.43 16.76 -2.84
N GLU A 299 -21.18 18.05 -2.56
CA GLU A 299 -19.85 18.66 -2.69
C GLU A 299 -18.83 18.03 -1.74
N TRP A 300 -19.23 17.76 -0.49
CA TRP A 300 -18.40 17.09 0.51
C TRP A 300 -18.09 15.64 0.13
N VAL A 301 -19.06 14.91 -0.43
CA VAL A 301 -18.80 13.56 -0.95
C VAL A 301 -17.76 13.66 -2.07
N ILE A 302 -17.99 14.51 -3.08
CA ILE A 302 -17.11 14.65 -4.24
C ILE A 302 -15.68 15.04 -3.85
N SER A 303 -15.50 15.90 -2.85
CA SER A 303 -14.16 16.33 -2.42
C SER A 303 -13.33 15.21 -1.78
N LEU A 304 -13.96 14.13 -1.33
CA LEU A 304 -13.30 12.98 -0.72
C LEU A 304 -13.16 11.80 -1.70
N LEU A 305 -13.71 11.90 -2.91
CA LEU A 305 -13.76 10.78 -3.85
C LEU A 305 -12.43 10.52 -4.55
N HIS A 306 -12.09 9.24 -4.60
CA HIS A 306 -10.93 8.70 -5.29
C HIS A 306 -11.43 7.62 -6.26
N PRO A 307 -11.68 7.95 -7.53
CA PRO A 307 -12.12 6.98 -8.53
C PRO A 307 -11.13 5.82 -8.62
N THR A 308 -11.63 4.59 -8.71
CA THR A 308 -10.76 3.43 -8.80
C THR A 308 -10.03 3.35 -10.16
N GLU A 309 -8.80 2.84 -10.15
CA GLU A 309 -8.02 2.55 -11.36
C GLU A 309 -8.38 1.18 -11.95
N PHE A 310 -8.81 0.23 -11.10
CA PHE A 310 -9.27 -1.10 -11.49
C PHE A 310 -10.60 -1.42 -10.82
N PHE A 311 -11.52 -1.96 -11.60
CA PHE A 311 -12.86 -2.31 -11.15
C PHE A 311 -13.29 -3.64 -11.77
N TYR A 312 -13.88 -4.52 -10.96
CA TYR A 312 -14.48 -5.76 -11.42
C TYR A 312 -15.78 -6.01 -10.65
N THR A 313 -16.79 -6.52 -11.35
CA THR A 313 -18.04 -6.99 -10.76
C THR A 313 -18.47 -8.29 -11.45
N ALA A 314 -18.83 -9.32 -10.70
CA ALA A 314 -19.17 -10.62 -11.27
C ALA A 314 -20.42 -10.58 -12.18
N HIS A 315 -21.40 -9.73 -11.84
CA HIS A 315 -22.69 -9.64 -12.52
C HIS A 315 -23.07 -8.17 -12.78
N PRO A 316 -22.44 -7.50 -13.77
CA PRO A 316 -22.65 -6.08 -14.02
C PRO A 316 -24.08 -5.71 -14.44
N ASP A 317 -24.86 -6.69 -14.92
CA ASP A 317 -26.20 -6.46 -15.48
C ASP A 317 -27.34 -6.82 -14.52
N VAL A 318 -27.03 -7.48 -13.39
CA VAL A 318 -28.02 -8.03 -12.44
C VAL A 318 -28.14 -7.14 -11.21
N SER A 319 -29.18 -6.33 -11.07
CA SER A 319 -29.35 -5.41 -9.93
C SER A 319 -29.69 -6.13 -8.61
N VAL A 320 -29.57 -5.43 -7.46
CA VAL A 320 -30.07 -5.90 -6.14
C VAL A 320 -31.56 -6.25 -6.23
N ARG A 321 -32.31 -5.47 -7.02
CA ARG A 321 -33.74 -5.71 -7.26
C ARG A 321 -33.97 -7.01 -8.04
N ASP A 322 -33.15 -7.29 -9.05
CA ASP A 322 -33.21 -8.54 -9.80
C ASP A 322 -32.88 -9.73 -8.89
N LEU A 323 -31.80 -9.65 -8.09
CA LEU A 323 -31.44 -10.68 -7.12
C LEU A 323 -32.57 -10.95 -6.12
N THR A 324 -33.22 -9.89 -5.64
CA THR A 324 -34.35 -10.00 -4.70
C THR A 324 -35.55 -10.70 -5.36
N ARG A 325 -35.88 -10.36 -6.61
CA ARG A 325 -36.94 -11.03 -7.38
C ARG A 325 -36.60 -12.50 -7.64
N MET A 326 -35.38 -12.80 -8.03
CA MET A 326 -34.91 -14.16 -8.28
C MET A 326 -34.98 -15.03 -7.02
N LYS A 327 -34.58 -14.50 -5.85
CA LYS A 327 -34.74 -15.20 -4.57
C LYS A 327 -36.20 -15.52 -4.24
N LYS A 328 -37.11 -14.55 -4.44
CA LYS A 328 -38.55 -14.75 -4.22
C LYS A 328 -39.14 -15.79 -5.17
N LEU A 329 -38.77 -15.73 -6.45
CA LEU A 329 -39.22 -16.70 -7.45
C LEU A 329 -38.72 -18.11 -7.11
N SER A 330 -37.44 -18.25 -6.75
CA SER A 330 -36.86 -19.53 -6.36
C SER A 330 -37.55 -20.14 -5.14
N ALA A 331 -37.89 -19.31 -4.14
CA ALA A 331 -38.65 -19.76 -2.98
C ALA A 331 -40.06 -20.23 -3.37
N ALA A 332 -40.80 -19.44 -4.15
CA ALA A 332 -42.15 -19.79 -4.58
C ALA A 332 -42.21 -21.07 -5.43
N VAL A 333 -41.21 -21.31 -6.29
CA VAL A 333 -41.10 -22.56 -7.05
C VAL A 333 -40.79 -23.74 -6.14
N SER A 334 -39.92 -23.55 -5.14
CA SER A 334 -39.61 -24.60 -4.16
C SER A 334 -40.85 -24.98 -3.36
N ASP A 335 -41.58 -24.00 -2.83
CA ASP A 335 -42.83 -24.22 -2.10
C ASP A 335 -43.89 -24.96 -2.96
N LEU A 336 -43.98 -24.64 -4.25
CA LEU A 336 -44.89 -25.32 -5.18
C LEU A 336 -44.49 -26.79 -5.40
N LEU A 337 -43.19 -27.06 -5.56
CA LEU A 337 -42.69 -28.42 -5.76
C LEU A 337 -42.86 -29.26 -4.50
N ASP A 338 -42.60 -28.69 -3.32
CA ASP A 338 -42.79 -29.35 -2.03
C ASP A 338 -44.27 -29.63 -1.75
N ALA A 339 -45.19 -28.75 -2.18
CA ALA A 339 -46.63 -28.97 -2.05
C ALA A 339 -47.18 -30.04 -3.03
N ALA A 340 -46.43 -30.36 -4.09
CA ALA A 340 -46.82 -31.32 -5.12
C ALA A 340 -46.23 -32.74 -4.92
N GLY A 341 -45.28 -32.89 -3.99
CA GLY A 341 -44.68 -34.18 -3.57
C GLY A 341 -45.37 -34.80 -2.37
#